data_AF-A0A0B7A5L5-F1
#
_entry.id   AF-A0A0B7A5L5-F1
#
_cell.length_a   1.000
_cell.length_b   1.000
_cell.length_c   1.000
_cell.angle_alpha   90.00
_cell.angle_beta   90.00
_cell.angle_gamma   90.00
#
_symmetry.space_group_name_H-M   'P 1'
#
loop_
_entity.id
_entity.type
_entity.pdbx_description
1 polymer ?
#
loop_
_entity_poly.entity_id
_entity_poly.type
_entity_poly.pdbx_seq_one_letter_code
_entity_poly.pdbx_strand_id
1 'polypeptide(L)'
;LTHNKPGFGLSEVLSTYQCLDHVIFSLLCGRPVLVAGSAKMEAEIIKIVNALAVFVPRTKRKAHAVLDWTSKPLRITDLVKLKLIGVCRPDRRSLNAFIPSTIKKSCTIVDIERRTIVAPPYQGQFIAPLLSKKKVLRSDVQLLAYIEWWLMDMLDKSLIFFHSFCLGSAGSILFSQSPKEQQDAYRDHVAGVMAQLGVRDSDCEIVEYLTELIKLSKLESHVWQGAESGSVVCPLNIHHKICENFRC
;
A
#
# COMPACT_ATOMS: atom_id res chain seq x y z
N LEU A 1 9.63 -15.37 15.66
CA LEU A 1 10.27 -14.30 14.85
C LEU A 1 11.24 -13.55 15.76
N THR A 2 12.41 -13.13 15.26
CA THR A 2 13.37 -12.34 16.05
C THR A 2 12.97 -10.87 16.05
N HIS A 3 13.38 -10.12 17.08
CA HIS A 3 13.29 -8.65 17.07
C HIS A 3 13.90 -8.10 15.76
N ASN A 4 13.27 -7.06 15.19
CA ASN A 4 13.64 -6.39 13.94
C ASN A 4 13.41 -7.17 12.63
N LYS A 5 12.68 -8.30 12.65
CA LYS A 5 12.17 -8.89 11.40
C LYS A 5 10.76 -8.35 11.07
N PRO A 6 10.44 -8.10 9.79
CA PRO A 6 9.08 -7.78 9.38
C PRO A 6 8.08 -8.80 9.92
N GLY A 7 6.96 -8.32 10.46
CA GLY A 7 5.91 -9.15 11.04
C GLY A 7 6.14 -9.54 12.50
N PHE A 8 7.23 -9.12 13.13
CA PHE A 8 7.40 -9.25 14.58
C PHE A 8 6.38 -8.37 15.33
N GLY A 9 5.64 -8.94 16.29
CA GLY A 9 4.63 -8.21 17.07
C GLY A 9 3.33 -7.97 16.29
N LEU A 10 3.14 -8.66 15.18
CA LEU A 10 2.01 -8.46 14.30
C LEU A 10 0.67 -8.78 14.96
N SER A 11 0.56 -9.93 15.62
CA SER A 11 -0.68 -10.33 16.29
C SER A 11 -1.09 -9.31 17.37
N GLU A 12 -0.10 -8.78 18.09
CA GLU A 12 -0.31 -7.76 19.10
C GLU A 12 -0.78 -6.44 18.48
N VAL A 13 -0.08 -5.91 17.47
CA VAL A 13 -0.45 -4.66 16.78
C VAL A 13 -1.85 -4.76 16.18
N LEU A 14 -2.18 -5.87 15.50
CA LEU A 14 -3.50 -6.10 14.94
C LEU A 14 -4.60 -6.17 16.00
N SER A 15 -4.27 -6.45 17.26
CA SER A 15 -5.20 -6.54 18.38
C SER A 15 -5.34 -5.25 19.16
N THR A 16 -4.27 -4.47 19.24
CA THR A 16 -4.23 -3.20 19.99
C THR A 16 -4.93 -2.06 19.24
N TYR A 17 -4.78 -2.00 17.92
CA TYR A 17 -5.30 -0.90 17.12
C TYR A 17 -6.50 -1.33 16.28
N GLN A 18 -7.60 -0.58 16.41
CA GLN A 18 -8.81 -0.77 15.59
C GLN A 18 -8.66 -0.04 14.24
N CYS A 19 -9.53 -0.35 13.28
CA CYS A 19 -9.58 0.30 11.96
C CYS A 19 -8.28 0.17 11.12
N LEU A 20 -7.46 -0.85 11.40
CA LEU A 20 -6.23 -1.12 10.64
C LEU A 20 -6.49 -1.61 9.22
N ASP A 21 -7.71 -2.03 8.89
CA ASP A 21 -8.11 -2.36 7.53
C ASP A 21 -7.88 -1.18 6.56
N HIS A 22 -8.19 0.05 6.98
CA HIS A 22 -7.93 1.25 6.17
C HIS A 22 -6.43 1.52 5.97
N VAL A 23 -5.60 1.16 6.95
CA VAL A 23 -4.14 1.28 6.88
C VAL A 23 -3.55 0.22 5.96
N ILE A 24 -3.98 -1.04 6.11
CA ILE A 24 -3.56 -2.15 5.25
C ILE A 24 -3.97 -1.87 3.81
N PHE A 25 -5.19 -1.38 3.57
CA PHE A 25 -5.65 -0.93 2.26
C PHE A 25 -4.73 0.13 1.66
N SER A 26 -4.37 1.15 2.45
CA SER A 26 -3.46 2.21 2.02
C SER A 26 -2.11 1.64 1.57
N LEU A 27 -1.52 0.72 2.34
CA LEU A 27 -0.25 0.08 2.01
C LEU A 27 -0.35 -0.74 0.71
N LEU A 28 -1.42 -1.51 0.57
CA LEU A 28 -1.67 -2.37 -0.59
C LEU A 28 -2.01 -1.60 -1.87
N CYS A 29 -2.44 -0.33 -1.76
CA CYS A 29 -2.59 0.57 -2.89
C CYS A 29 -1.35 1.44 -3.14
N GLY A 30 -0.25 1.21 -2.40
CA GLY A 30 0.98 2.00 -2.52
C GLY A 30 0.89 3.42 -1.98
N ARG A 31 -0.17 3.76 -1.23
CA ARG A 31 -0.29 5.04 -0.54
C ARG A 31 0.67 5.06 0.65
N PRO A 32 1.53 6.08 0.79
CA PRO A 32 2.43 6.18 1.94
C PRO A 32 1.67 6.25 3.26
N VAL A 33 2.13 5.49 4.26
CA VAL A 33 1.61 5.49 5.63
C VAL A 33 2.65 6.11 6.56
N LEU A 34 2.21 7.08 7.35
CA LEU A 34 3.00 7.74 8.38
C LEU A 34 2.50 7.31 9.76
N VAL A 35 3.34 6.63 10.53
CA VAL A 35 3.06 6.28 11.93
C VAL A 35 3.73 7.34 12.80
N ALA A 36 2.94 8.20 13.44
CA ALA A 36 3.42 9.40 14.11
C ALA A 36 3.15 9.38 15.61
N GLY A 37 4.10 9.92 16.37
CA GLY A 37 3.96 10.15 17.81
C GLY A 37 5.16 10.90 18.38
N SER A 38 5.15 11.14 19.69
CA SER A 38 6.23 11.83 20.40
C SER A 38 7.50 10.97 20.46
N ALA A 39 8.64 11.59 20.82
CA ALA A 39 9.90 10.87 21.00
C ALA A 39 9.81 9.75 22.05
N LYS A 40 8.89 9.87 23.02
CA LYS A 40 8.65 8.86 24.06
C LYS A 40 8.00 7.58 23.51
N MET A 41 7.38 7.65 22.34
CA MET A 41 6.66 6.56 21.69
C MET A 41 7.49 5.84 20.62
N GLU A 42 8.79 6.14 20.51
CA GLU A 42 9.66 5.58 19.46
C GLU A 42 9.59 4.05 19.38
N ALA A 43 9.70 3.35 20.52
CA ALA A 43 9.66 1.89 20.56
C ALA A 43 8.33 1.31 20.03
N GLU A 44 7.20 1.92 20.39
CA GLU A 44 5.87 1.51 19.93
C GLU A 44 5.70 1.81 18.44
N ILE A 45 6.21 2.94 17.95
CA ILE A 45 6.17 3.30 16.54
C ILE A 45 6.98 2.32 15.70
N ILE A 46 8.22 2.01 16.12
CA ILE A 46 9.07 1.02 15.45
C ILE A 46 8.41 -0.35 15.42
N LYS A 47 7.74 -0.76 16.50
CA LYS A 47 6.99 -2.01 16.56
C LYS A 47 5.85 -2.06 15.56
N ILE A 48 5.05 -0.99 15.47
CA ILE A 48 3.94 -0.91 14.50
C ILE A 48 4.47 -0.90 13.07
N VAL A 49 5.54 -0.14 12.80
CA VAL A 49 6.17 -0.12 11.47
C VAL A 49 6.68 -1.51 11.09
N ASN A 50 7.36 -2.21 11.99
CA ASN A 50 7.84 -3.58 11.75
C ASN A 50 6.69 -4.57 11.52
N ALA A 51 5.61 -4.48 12.29
CA ALA A 51 4.43 -5.31 12.11
C ALA A 51 3.79 -5.06 10.73
N LEU A 52 3.56 -3.80 10.37
CA LEU A 52 2.87 -3.43 9.12
C LEU A 52 3.75 -3.59 7.87
N ALA A 53 5.08 -3.71 8.01
CA ALA A 53 6.01 -3.86 6.89
C ALA A 53 5.71 -5.08 5.99
N VAL A 54 5.04 -6.11 6.52
CA VAL A 54 4.63 -7.31 5.75
C VAL A 54 3.60 -6.98 4.66
N PHE A 55 2.84 -5.91 4.81
CA PHE A 55 1.82 -5.47 3.86
C PHE A 55 2.36 -4.51 2.81
N VAL A 56 3.64 -4.12 2.87
CA VAL A 56 4.25 -3.21 1.90
C VAL A 56 4.70 -4.02 0.68
N PRO A 57 4.07 -3.86 -0.51
CA PRO A 57 4.52 -4.57 -1.68
C PRO A 57 5.91 -4.09 -2.10
N ARG A 58 6.86 -5.02 -2.23
CA ARG A 58 8.27 -4.71 -2.53
C ARG A 58 8.58 -5.09 -3.98
N THR A 59 9.21 -4.17 -4.70
CA THR A 59 9.90 -4.47 -5.96
C THR A 59 11.41 -4.47 -5.73
N LYS A 60 12.18 -5.13 -6.61
CA LYS A 60 13.65 -5.22 -6.49
C LYS A 60 14.34 -3.85 -6.36
N ARG A 61 13.80 -2.80 -6.99
CA ARG A 61 14.32 -1.42 -6.90
C ARG A 61 13.97 -0.66 -5.61
N LYS A 62 12.94 -1.09 -4.87
CA LYS A 62 12.45 -0.38 -3.65
C LYS A 62 12.80 -1.13 -2.37
N ALA A 63 14.06 -1.57 -2.26
CA ALA A 63 14.56 -2.26 -1.08
C ALA A 63 14.35 -1.47 0.23
N HIS A 64 14.38 -0.14 0.15
CA HIS A 64 14.19 0.79 1.27
C HIS A 64 12.82 1.50 1.22
N ALA A 65 11.72 0.77 1.08
CA ALA A 65 10.37 1.35 1.13
C ALA A 65 9.86 1.58 2.57
N VAL A 66 10.54 1.03 3.58
CA VAL A 66 10.17 1.14 4.99
C VAL A 66 11.26 1.90 5.73
N LEU A 67 10.85 2.87 6.55
CA LEU A 67 11.73 3.65 7.42
C LEU A 67 11.18 3.61 8.84
N ASP A 68 11.86 2.89 9.74
CA ASP A 68 11.35 2.59 11.08
C ASP A 68 11.13 3.84 11.93
N TRP A 69 12.01 4.84 11.81
CA TRP A 69 11.97 6.06 12.59
C TRP A 69 12.72 7.21 11.92
N THR A 70 12.14 8.41 11.97
CA THR A 70 12.82 9.65 11.60
C THR A 70 12.30 10.86 12.36
N SER A 71 13.22 11.72 12.79
CA SER A 71 12.93 13.06 13.32
C SER A 71 13.10 14.17 12.27
N LYS A 72 13.58 13.81 11.07
CA LYS A 72 13.78 14.77 9.97
C LYS A 72 12.42 15.10 9.32
N PRO A 73 12.17 16.36 8.96
CA PRO A 73 10.99 16.72 8.17
C PRO A 73 10.96 15.94 6.85
N LEU A 74 9.81 15.35 6.54
CA LEU A 74 9.60 14.62 5.29
C LEU A 74 9.40 15.58 4.13
N ARG A 75 10.07 15.30 3.00
CA ARG A 75 9.85 15.98 1.73
C ARG A 75 8.90 15.16 0.87
N ILE A 76 8.20 15.82 -0.06
CA ILE A 76 7.31 15.13 -1.00
C ILE A 76 8.04 14.08 -1.84
N THR A 77 9.32 14.33 -2.15
CA THR A 77 10.20 13.41 -2.87
C THR A 77 10.47 12.12 -2.10
N ASP A 78 10.38 12.16 -0.77
CA ASP A 78 10.60 10.99 0.08
C ASP A 78 9.43 9.99 -0.06
N LEU A 79 8.21 10.50 -0.31
CA LEU A 79 6.99 9.71 -0.51
C LEU A 79 6.99 8.85 -1.79
N VAL A 80 7.93 9.12 -2.70
CA VAL A 80 8.12 8.35 -3.93
C VAL A 80 8.74 6.99 -3.62
N LYS A 81 9.68 6.98 -2.68
CA LYS A 81 10.48 5.82 -2.30
C LYS A 81 9.90 5.14 -1.06
N LEU A 82 9.55 5.94 -0.06
CA LEU A 82 9.08 5.46 1.24
C LEU A 82 7.55 5.28 1.22
N LYS A 83 7.11 4.10 1.65
CA LYS A 83 5.70 3.68 1.73
C LYS A 83 5.22 3.46 3.15
N LEU A 84 6.11 3.19 4.10
CA LEU A 84 5.78 3.10 5.51
C LEU A 84 6.88 3.77 6.32
N ILE A 85 6.52 4.80 7.10
CA ILE A 85 7.48 5.62 7.83
C ILE A 85 7.03 5.83 9.27
N GLY A 86 7.90 5.56 10.24
CA GLY A 86 7.76 6.04 11.61
C GLY A 86 8.30 7.45 11.76
N VAL A 87 7.51 8.35 12.34
CA VAL A 87 7.79 9.79 12.36
C VAL A 87 7.74 10.32 13.80
N CYS A 88 8.84 10.93 14.22
CA CYS A 88 8.93 11.67 15.47
C CYS A 88 8.30 13.05 15.30
N ARG A 89 7.15 13.25 15.93
CA ARG A 89 6.54 14.56 16.09
C ARG A 89 7.21 15.28 17.26
N PRO A 90 7.76 16.49 17.07
CA PRO A 90 8.30 17.27 18.18
C PRO A 90 7.19 17.55 19.21
N ASP A 91 7.48 17.37 20.50
CA ASP A 91 6.51 17.53 21.60
C ASP A 91 5.83 18.91 21.60
N ARG A 92 6.53 19.95 21.11
CA ARG A 92 6.06 21.33 21.04
C ARG A 92 5.23 21.67 19.80
N ARG A 93 5.04 20.74 18.86
CA ARG A 93 4.30 20.99 17.61
C ARG A 93 3.14 20.02 17.46
N SER A 94 1.98 20.54 17.09
CA SER A 94 0.86 19.69 16.67
C SER A 94 1.24 18.93 15.40
N LEU A 95 0.66 17.75 15.20
CA LEU A 95 0.91 16.94 14.00
C LEU A 95 0.54 17.71 12.73
N ASN A 96 -0.48 18.57 12.84
CA ASN A 96 -0.92 19.47 11.78
C ASN A 96 0.11 20.53 11.37
N ALA A 97 0.95 20.97 12.31
CA ALA A 97 2.03 21.92 12.06
C ALA A 97 3.34 21.24 11.60
N PHE A 98 3.51 19.95 11.92
CA PHE A 98 4.70 19.21 11.55
C PHE A 98 4.60 18.58 10.15
N ILE A 99 3.44 18.04 9.79
CA ILE A 99 3.19 17.43 8.48
C ILE A 99 2.49 18.46 7.58
N PRO A 100 3.09 18.90 6.46
CA PRO A 100 2.45 19.82 5.52
C PRO A 100 1.11 19.28 5.01
N SER A 101 0.13 20.15 4.80
CA SER A 101 -1.22 19.77 4.32
C SER A 101 -1.19 18.97 3.01
N THR A 102 -0.28 19.32 2.09
CA THR A 102 -0.06 18.59 0.83
C THR A 102 0.37 17.13 1.07
N ILE A 103 1.21 16.89 2.08
CA ILE A 103 1.64 15.54 2.46
C ILE A 103 0.47 14.78 3.10
N LYS A 104 -0.31 15.42 4.00
CA LYS A 104 -1.47 14.77 4.63
C LYS A 104 -2.49 14.28 3.61
N LYS A 105 -2.74 15.04 2.54
CA LYS A 105 -3.69 14.66 1.48
C LYS A 105 -3.21 13.47 0.63
N SER A 106 -1.91 13.21 0.63
CA SER A 106 -1.26 12.16 -0.16
C SER A 106 -0.84 10.94 0.66
N CYS A 107 -0.98 11.01 1.98
CA CYS A 107 -0.59 9.94 2.90
C CYS A 107 -1.76 9.51 3.78
N THR A 108 -1.62 8.32 4.34
CA THR A 108 -2.41 7.87 5.50
C THR A 108 -1.60 8.15 6.75
N ILE A 109 -2.23 8.63 7.82
CA ILE A 109 -1.56 9.04 9.05
C ILE A 109 -2.15 8.25 10.21
N VAL A 110 -1.30 7.56 10.96
CA VAL A 110 -1.64 6.87 12.20
C VAL A 110 -1.00 7.67 13.35
N ASP A 111 -1.80 8.44 14.08
CA ASP A 111 -1.35 9.16 15.27
C ASP A 111 -1.53 8.24 16.50
N ILE A 112 -0.41 7.71 16.98
CA ILE A 112 -0.39 6.72 18.08
C ILE A 112 -0.78 7.35 19.41
N GLU A 113 -0.41 8.60 19.63
CA GLU A 113 -0.69 9.30 20.88
C GLU A 113 -2.17 9.67 20.98
N ARG A 114 -2.78 10.09 19.87
CA ARG A 114 -4.21 10.41 19.81
C ARG A 114 -5.09 9.19 19.57
N ARG A 115 -4.49 8.04 19.22
CA ARG A 115 -5.18 6.85 18.73
C ARG A 115 -6.17 7.19 17.63
N THR A 116 -5.68 7.88 16.60
CA THR A 116 -6.49 8.25 15.44
C THR A 116 -5.81 7.84 14.15
N ILE A 117 -6.59 7.32 13.21
CA ILE A 117 -6.17 7.03 11.85
C ILE A 117 -6.85 8.03 10.92
N VAL A 118 -6.07 8.70 10.08
CA VAL A 118 -6.56 9.50 8.96
C VAL A 118 -6.20 8.76 7.68
N ALA A 119 -7.20 8.12 7.05
CA ALA A 119 -6.99 7.24 5.90
C ALA A 119 -8.17 7.33 4.92
N PRO A 120 -7.98 6.95 3.64
CA PRO A 120 -9.10 6.62 2.78
C PRO A 120 -9.89 5.44 3.36
N PRO A 121 -11.23 5.53 3.42
CA PRO A 121 -12.05 4.42 3.90
C PRO A 121 -11.87 3.22 2.98
N TYR A 122 -11.77 2.04 3.58
CA TYR A 122 -11.74 0.77 2.87
C TYR A 122 -13.14 0.16 2.88
N GLN A 123 -13.65 -0.18 1.71
CA GLN A 123 -14.96 -0.80 1.51
C GLN A 123 -14.84 -2.05 0.62
N GLY A 124 -13.85 -2.91 0.89
CA GLY A 124 -13.65 -4.16 0.15
C GLY A 124 -13.83 -5.41 1.02
N GLN A 125 -13.53 -6.57 0.44
CA GLN A 125 -13.69 -7.88 1.06
C GLN A 125 -12.37 -8.61 1.31
N PHE A 126 -11.26 -8.18 0.72
CA PHE A 126 -9.96 -8.84 0.90
C PHE A 126 -9.43 -8.78 2.34
N ILE A 127 -9.56 -7.64 3.02
CA ILE A 127 -8.83 -7.40 4.29
C ILE A 127 -9.58 -7.93 5.52
N ALA A 128 -10.91 -7.89 5.52
CA ALA A 128 -11.70 -8.34 6.67
C ALA A 128 -11.48 -9.83 7.04
N PRO A 129 -11.43 -10.79 6.08
CA PRO A 129 -11.08 -12.18 6.35
C PRO A 129 -9.72 -12.31 7.02
N LEU A 130 -8.71 -11.58 6.55
CA LEU A 130 -7.38 -11.56 7.17
C LEU A 130 -7.45 -11.15 8.64
N LEU A 131 -8.10 -10.02 8.93
CA LEU A 131 -8.21 -9.52 10.30
C LEU A 131 -9.05 -10.45 11.20
N SER A 132 -9.97 -11.23 10.63
CA SER A 132 -10.72 -12.23 11.39
C SER A 132 -9.86 -13.43 11.81
N LYS A 133 -8.88 -13.83 10.97
CA LYS A 133 -8.05 -15.02 11.20
C LYS A 133 -7.08 -14.87 12.36
N LYS A 134 -6.73 -13.64 12.75
CA LYS A 134 -5.89 -13.36 13.94
C LYS A 134 -6.47 -13.96 15.23
N LYS A 135 -7.79 -14.17 15.32
CA LYS A 135 -8.44 -14.78 16.50
C LYS A 135 -8.18 -16.28 16.60
N VAL A 136 -7.85 -16.93 15.49
CA VAL A 136 -7.67 -18.38 15.39
C VAL A 136 -6.19 -18.75 15.40
N LEU A 137 -5.36 -17.95 14.73
CA LEU A 137 -3.92 -18.18 14.62
C LEU A 137 -3.22 -17.76 15.90
N ARG A 138 -2.44 -18.67 16.50
CA ARG A 138 -1.91 -18.54 17.87
C ARG A 138 -0.48 -17.97 17.91
N SER A 139 0.17 -17.82 16.77
CA SER A 139 1.53 -17.30 16.69
C SER A 139 1.70 -16.36 15.48
N ASP A 140 2.63 -15.41 15.61
CA ASP A 140 3.00 -14.52 14.51
C ASP A 140 3.52 -15.29 13.29
N VAL A 141 4.12 -16.48 13.49
CA VAL A 141 4.60 -17.32 12.37
C VAL A 141 3.44 -17.90 11.57
N GLN A 142 2.41 -18.40 12.25
CA GLN A 142 1.19 -18.90 11.59
C GLN A 142 0.47 -17.76 10.87
N LEU A 143 0.38 -16.60 11.50
CA LEU A 143 -0.23 -15.40 10.92
C LEU A 143 0.54 -14.91 9.69
N LEU A 144 1.88 -14.92 9.75
CA LEU A 144 2.72 -14.54 8.63
C LEU A 144 2.55 -15.49 7.44
N ALA A 145 2.56 -16.81 7.67
CA ALA A 145 2.33 -17.79 6.60
C ALA A 145 0.96 -17.61 5.95
N TYR A 146 -0.07 -17.31 6.75
CA TYR A 146 -1.40 -17.00 6.22
C TYR A 146 -1.42 -15.70 5.40
N ILE A 147 -0.71 -14.66 5.85
CA ILE A 147 -0.58 -13.39 5.12
C ILE A 147 0.16 -13.61 3.80
N GLU A 148 1.22 -14.41 3.78
CA GLU A 148 1.94 -14.74 2.55
C GLU A 148 1.02 -15.44 1.55
N TRP A 149 0.25 -16.45 1.97
CA TRP A 149 -0.75 -17.10 1.14
C TRP A 149 -1.81 -16.11 0.63
N TRP A 150 -2.31 -15.24 1.51
CA TRP A 150 -3.32 -14.24 1.18
C TRP A 150 -2.80 -13.19 0.19
N LEU A 151 -1.54 -12.75 0.33
CA LEU A 151 -0.88 -11.88 -0.63
C LEU A 151 -0.69 -12.56 -1.99
N MET A 152 -0.35 -13.86 -2.01
CA MET A 152 -0.25 -14.64 -3.25
C MET A 152 -1.59 -14.72 -3.98
N ASP A 153 -2.70 -14.96 -3.27
CA ASP A 153 -4.04 -14.99 -3.87
C ASP A 153 -4.43 -13.66 -4.55
N MET A 154 -4.03 -12.51 -3.96
CA MET A 154 -4.22 -11.20 -4.60
C MET A 154 -3.28 -10.99 -5.80
N LEU A 155 -2.03 -11.47 -5.70
CA LEU A 155 -1.07 -11.39 -6.80
C LEU A 155 -1.51 -12.23 -8.00
N ASP A 156 -2.10 -13.41 -7.78
CA ASP A 156 -2.62 -14.27 -8.84
C ASP A 156 -3.75 -13.55 -9.60
N LYS A 157 -4.69 -12.92 -8.89
CA LYS A 157 -5.74 -12.09 -9.50
C LYS A 157 -5.13 -10.93 -10.31
N SER A 158 -4.13 -10.25 -9.77
CA SER A 158 -3.44 -9.14 -10.43
C SER A 158 -2.65 -9.59 -11.66
N LEU A 159 -2.11 -10.81 -11.65
CA LEU A 159 -1.42 -11.40 -12.78
C LEU A 159 -2.41 -11.79 -13.89
N ILE A 160 -3.54 -12.40 -13.55
CA ILE A 160 -4.61 -12.71 -14.51
C ILE A 160 -5.14 -11.41 -15.12
N PHE A 161 -5.41 -10.40 -14.29
CA PHE A 161 -5.83 -9.07 -14.77
C PHE A 161 -4.78 -8.47 -15.71
N PHE A 162 -3.49 -8.48 -15.37
CA PHE A 162 -2.43 -8.04 -16.28
C PHE A 162 -2.47 -8.77 -17.63
N HIS A 163 -2.57 -10.10 -17.59
CA HIS A 163 -2.54 -10.92 -18.80
C HIS A 163 -3.82 -10.80 -19.65
N SER A 164 -4.97 -10.42 -19.07
CA SER A 164 -6.18 -10.15 -19.85
C SER A 164 -5.97 -8.98 -20.83
N PHE A 165 -5.14 -7.99 -20.47
CA PHE A 165 -4.77 -6.91 -21.38
C PHE A 165 -3.74 -7.33 -22.43
N CYS A 166 -2.80 -8.20 -22.07
CA CYS A 166 -1.75 -8.65 -23.00
C CYS A 166 -2.25 -9.67 -24.03
N LEU A 167 -3.17 -10.55 -23.64
CA LEU A 167 -3.63 -11.69 -24.44
C LEU A 167 -5.07 -11.53 -24.93
N GLY A 168 -5.84 -10.64 -24.31
CA GLY A 168 -7.24 -10.42 -24.66
C GLY A 168 -7.43 -9.43 -25.80
N SER A 169 -8.70 -9.25 -26.18
CA SER A 169 -9.12 -8.24 -27.16
C SER A 169 -8.87 -6.79 -26.70
N ALA A 170 -8.33 -6.54 -25.50
CA ALA A 170 -8.02 -5.19 -25.06
C ALA A 170 -7.01 -4.46 -25.97
N GLY A 171 -6.15 -5.20 -26.68
CA GLY A 171 -5.30 -4.61 -27.74
C GLY A 171 -6.10 -4.02 -28.90
N SER A 172 -7.34 -4.47 -29.14
CA SER A 172 -8.21 -3.91 -30.18
C SER A 172 -8.86 -2.57 -29.79
N ILE A 173 -8.86 -2.23 -28.50
CA ILE A 173 -9.30 -0.92 -27.98
C ILE A 173 -8.48 0.20 -28.61
N LEU A 174 -7.20 -0.05 -28.94
CA LEU A 174 -6.29 0.93 -29.55
C LEU A 174 -6.65 1.30 -31.01
N PHE A 175 -7.54 0.55 -31.66
CA PHE A 175 -7.91 0.78 -33.07
C PHE A 175 -9.28 1.46 -33.26
N SER A 176 -10.00 1.84 -32.19
CA SER A 176 -11.22 2.66 -32.33
C SER A 176 -10.87 4.10 -32.72
N GLN A 177 -11.70 4.73 -33.56
CA GLN A 177 -11.47 6.08 -34.09
C GLN A 177 -11.84 7.20 -33.09
N SER A 178 -12.57 6.89 -32.01
CA SER A 178 -13.08 7.87 -31.04
C SER A 178 -12.48 7.67 -29.63
N PRO A 179 -11.86 8.69 -29.02
CA PRO A 179 -11.32 8.60 -27.65
C PRO A 179 -12.37 8.18 -26.60
N LYS A 180 -13.64 8.54 -26.81
CA LYS A 180 -14.73 8.19 -25.88
C LYS A 180 -15.07 6.71 -25.95
N GLU A 181 -15.16 6.16 -27.16
CA GLU A 181 -15.42 4.72 -27.37
C GLU A 181 -14.27 3.87 -26.83
N GLN A 182 -13.03 4.32 -26.99
CA GLN A 182 -11.86 3.68 -26.40
C GLN A 182 -11.96 3.64 -24.86
N GLN A 183 -12.35 4.76 -24.25
CA GLN A 183 -12.51 4.84 -22.80
C GLN A 183 -13.65 3.95 -22.30
N ASP A 184 -14.78 3.93 -22.99
CA ASP A 184 -15.94 3.12 -22.63
C ASP A 184 -15.61 1.62 -22.74
N ALA A 185 -15.01 1.19 -23.87
CA ALA A 185 -14.57 -0.20 -24.06
C ALA A 185 -13.51 -0.64 -23.03
N TYR A 186 -12.59 0.26 -22.66
CA TYR A 186 -11.63 -0.02 -21.60
C TYR A 186 -12.30 -0.22 -20.24
N ARG A 187 -13.24 0.67 -19.87
CA ARG A 187 -13.97 0.53 -18.59
C ARG A 187 -14.79 -0.74 -18.55
N ASP A 188 -15.48 -1.10 -19.63
CA ASP A 188 -16.29 -2.31 -19.71
C ASP A 188 -15.42 -3.57 -19.61
N HIS A 189 -14.25 -3.58 -20.25
CA HIS A 189 -13.29 -4.67 -20.12
C HIS A 189 -12.77 -4.80 -18.69
N VAL A 190 -12.32 -3.71 -18.08
CA VAL A 190 -11.85 -3.69 -16.67
C VAL A 190 -12.94 -4.23 -15.75
N ALA A 191 -14.16 -3.71 -15.86
CA ALA A 191 -15.29 -4.13 -15.03
C ALA A 191 -15.63 -5.61 -15.22
N GLY A 192 -15.63 -6.10 -16.46
CA GLY A 192 -15.88 -7.50 -16.79
C GLY A 192 -14.85 -8.45 -16.19
N VAL A 193 -13.56 -8.13 -16.33
CA VAL A 193 -12.48 -8.96 -15.80
C VAL A 193 -12.46 -8.93 -14.26
N MET A 194 -12.60 -7.75 -13.64
CA MET A 194 -12.67 -7.62 -12.18
C MET A 194 -13.85 -8.42 -11.61
N ALA A 195 -15.02 -8.35 -12.25
CA ALA A 195 -16.19 -9.13 -11.84
C ALA A 195 -15.96 -10.65 -11.93
N GLN A 196 -15.31 -11.13 -13.01
CA GLN A 196 -14.96 -12.54 -13.16
C GLN A 196 -13.94 -13.01 -12.12
N LEU A 197 -13.02 -12.14 -11.70
CA LEU A 197 -12.06 -12.40 -10.63
C LEU A 197 -12.66 -12.28 -9.22
N GLY A 198 -13.94 -11.88 -9.10
CA GLY A 198 -14.61 -11.65 -7.83
C GLY A 198 -14.08 -10.43 -7.08
N VAL A 199 -13.48 -9.47 -7.78
CA VAL A 199 -12.90 -8.24 -7.23
C VAL A 199 -13.91 -7.11 -7.35
N ARG A 200 -14.16 -6.38 -6.25
CA ARG A 200 -15.16 -5.32 -6.19
C ARG A 200 -14.70 -4.15 -5.31
N ASP A 201 -15.37 -3.02 -5.48
CA ASP A 201 -15.22 -1.85 -4.60
C ASP A 201 -13.75 -1.43 -4.42
N SER A 202 -13.29 -1.22 -3.18
CA SER A 202 -11.91 -0.85 -2.89
C SER A 202 -10.88 -1.92 -3.28
N ASP A 203 -11.27 -3.19 -3.44
CA ASP A 203 -10.32 -4.25 -3.82
C ASP A 203 -9.81 -4.08 -5.26
N CYS A 204 -10.59 -3.43 -6.13
CA CYS A 204 -10.16 -3.10 -7.50
C CYS A 204 -8.86 -2.30 -7.48
N GLU A 205 -8.75 -1.32 -6.57
CA GLU A 205 -7.58 -0.45 -6.48
C GLU A 205 -6.33 -1.20 -6.01
N ILE A 206 -6.51 -2.22 -5.15
CA ILE A 206 -5.42 -3.10 -4.73
C ILE A 206 -4.89 -3.86 -5.95
N VAL A 207 -5.80 -4.47 -6.72
CA VAL A 207 -5.44 -5.25 -7.91
C VAL A 207 -4.77 -4.39 -8.97
N GLU A 208 -5.33 -3.21 -9.26
CA GLU A 208 -4.73 -2.26 -10.20
C GLU A 208 -3.30 -1.86 -9.78
N TYR A 209 -3.09 -1.51 -8.50
CA TYR A 209 -1.76 -1.16 -8.02
C TYR A 209 -0.78 -2.33 -8.10
N LEU A 210 -1.19 -3.53 -7.69
CA LEU A 210 -0.34 -4.72 -7.77
C LEU A 210 -0.01 -5.08 -9.23
N THR A 211 -0.97 -4.94 -10.15
CA THR A 211 -0.74 -5.10 -11.59
C THR A 211 0.28 -4.09 -12.12
N GLU A 212 0.22 -2.83 -11.68
CA GLU A 212 1.24 -1.83 -12.02
C GLU A 212 2.63 -2.24 -11.53
N LEU A 213 2.73 -2.82 -10.32
CA LEU A 213 4.00 -3.35 -9.82
C LEU A 213 4.51 -4.55 -10.63
N ILE A 214 3.63 -5.45 -11.05
CA ILE A 214 3.97 -6.58 -11.93
C ILE A 214 4.50 -6.06 -13.26
N LYS A 215 3.79 -5.11 -13.88
CA LYS A 215 4.20 -4.45 -15.13
C LYS A 215 5.58 -3.82 -14.99
N LEU A 216 5.78 -3.02 -13.94
CA LEU A 216 7.08 -2.42 -13.65
C LEU A 216 8.14 -3.50 -13.55
N SER A 217 7.96 -4.52 -12.69
CA SER A 217 8.91 -5.61 -12.48
C SER A 217 9.30 -6.34 -13.77
N LYS A 218 8.36 -6.55 -14.71
CA LYS A 218 8.63 -7.15 -16.02
C LYS A 218 9.34 -6.20 -16.98
N LEU A 219 9.03 -4.91 -16.95
CA LEU A 219 9.75 -3.90 -17.73
C LEU A 219 11.18 -3.72 -17.22
N GLU A 220 11.43 -3.87 -15.91
CA GLU A 220 12.78 -3.71 -15.35
C GLU A 220 13.76 -4.72 -15.94
N SER A 221 13.35 -5.98 -16.19
CA SER A 221 14.24 -6.97 -16.79
C SER A 221 14.69 -6.63 -18.20
N HIS A 222 13.96 -5.77 -18.92
CA HIS A 222 14.24 -5.41 -20.31
C HIS A 222 14.89 -4.03 -20.48
N VAL A 223 14.55 -3.05 -19.62
CA VAL A 223 15.09 -1.67 -19.71
C VAL A 223 16.58 -1.59 -19.32
N TRP A 224 17.07 -2.50 -18.47
CA TRP A 224 18.44 -2.44 -17.95
C TRP A 224 19.50 -3.22 -18.75
N GLN A 225 19.16 -3.79 -19.91
CA GLN A 225 20.14 -4.38 -20.82
C GLN A 225 20.73 -3.35 -21.82
N GLY A 226 20.21 -2.12 -21.85
CA GLY A 226 20.69 -1.05 -22.72
C GLY A 226 21.74 -0.16 -22.04
N ALA A 227 22.86 0.05 -22.71
CA ALA A 227 23.97 0.92 -22.29
C ALA A 227 23.65 2.43 -22.41
N GLU A 228 22.44 2.88 -22.09
CA GLU A 228 22.05 4.28 -22.26
C GLU A 228 22.06 5.05 -20.95
N SER A 229 22.76 6.19 -20.97
CA SER A 229 23.05 7.13 -19.88
C SER A 229 21.84 7.96 -19.40
N GLY A 230 20.61 7.54 -19.73
CA GLY A 230 19.38 8.23 -19.34
C GLY A 230 19.09 8.08 -17.85
N SER A 231 18.71 9.18 -17.19
CA SER A 231 18.18 9.11 -15.82
C SER A 231 16.82 8.43 -15.83
N VAL A 232 16.70 7.28 -15.17
CA VAL A 232 15.44 6.54 -15.09
C VAL A 232 14.40 7.33 -14.31
N VAL A 233 13.34 7.76 -15.00
CA VAL A 233 12.18 8.41 -14.40
C VAL A 233 11.24 7.35 -13.86
N CYS A 234 11.07 7.31 -12.55
CA CYS A 234 10.10 6.42 -11.92
C CYS A 234 8.70 7.07 -11.95
N PRO A 235 7.67 6.37 -12.43
CA PRO A 235 6.31 6.89 -12.37
C PRO A 235 5.92 7.13 -10.91
N LEU A 236 5.47 8.35 -10.64
CA LEU A 236 5.06 8.82 -9.33
C LEU A 236 3.57 8.49 -9.14
N ASN A 237 3.29 7.40 -8.45
CA ASN A 237 1.92 7.04 -8.12
C ASN A 237 1.55 7.68 -6.76
N ILE A 238 1.16 8.96 -6.78
CA ILE A 238 0.62 9.70 -5.65
C ILE A 238 -0.80 10.13 -5.99
N HIS A 239 -1.77 9.45 -5.40
CA HIS A 239 -3.19 9.76 -5.58
C HIS A 239 -3.70 10.61 -4.43
N HIS A 240 -4.40 11.70 -4.77
CA HIS A 240 -5.21 12.44 -3.81
C HIS A 240 -6.47 11.63 -3.52
N LYS A 241 -6.71 11.29 -2.25
CA LYS A 241 -7.93 10.63 -1.80
C LYS A 241 -8.55 11.37 -0.64
N ILE A 242 -9.88 11.39 -0.60
CA ILE A 242 -10.63 11.88 0.56
C ILE A 242 -10.31 10.93 1.71
N CYS A 243 -9.84 11.49 2.82
CA CYS A 243 -9.51 10.74 4.03
C CYS A 243 -10.53 11.05 5.11
N GLU A 244 -10.92 10.02 5.85
CA GLU A 244 -11.76 10.10 7.03
C GLU A 244 -10.92 9.93 8.29
N ASN A 245 -11.49 10.30 9.44
CA ASN A 245 -10.83 10.17 10.74
C ASN A 245 -11.49 9.06 11.55
N PHE A 246 -10.71 8.03 11.86
CA PHE A 246 -11.11 6.86 12.64
C PHE A 246 -10.46 6.90 14.02
N ARG A 247 -11.20 6.54 15.06
CA ARG A 247 -10.67 6.40 16.42
C ARG A 247 -10.30 4.95 16.69
N CYS A 248 -9.14 4.74 17.31
CA CYS A 248 -8.55 3.43 17.60
C CYS A 248 -8.57 3.07 19.09
#